data_AF-A0A381E083-F1
#
_entry.id   AF-A0A381E083-F1
#
_cell.length_a   1.000
_cell.length_b   1.000
_cell.length_c   1.000
_cell.angle_alpha   90.00
_cell.angle_beta   90.00
_cell.angle_gamma   90.00
#
_symmetry.space_group_name_H-M   'P 1'
#
loop_
_entity.id
_entity.type
_entity.pdbx_description
1 polymer ?
#
loop_
_entity_poly.entity_id
_entity_poly.type
_entity_poly.pdbx_seq_one_letter_code
_entity_poly.pdbx_strand_id
1 'polypeptide(L)'
;MSAILNLDDELAYVASADFVLGRYIYLGQVKTDDGKTVVLSVAYKPDYAARKLKENLAALQATAVIRTCYLRKIRVGETDDCGKILLPEDFAR
;
A
#
# COMPACT_ATOMS: atom_id res chain seq x y z
N MET A 1 14.71 1.57 9.60
CA MET A 1 13.24 1.79 9.67
C MET A 1 12.84 2.48 8.39
N SER A 2 11.88 1.92 7.66
CA SER A 2 11.38 2.47 6.41
C SER A 2 10.71 3.82 6.68
N ALA A 3 10.94 4.82 5.83
CA ALA A 3 10.38 6.16 6.01
C ALA A 3 8.85 6.10 5.97
N ILE A 4 8.18 6.89 6.82
CA ILE A 4 6.74 7.11 6.67
C ILE A 4 6.55 8.15 5.57
N LEU A 5 5.80 7.77 4.54
CA LEU A 5 5.52 8.57 3.36
C LEU A 5 4.07 9.06 3.39
N ASN A 6 3.82 10.21 2.76
CA ASN A 6 2.49 10.74 2.54
C ASN A 6 1.94 10.23 1.19
N LEU A 7 0.66 9.85 1.16
CA LEU A 7 0.03 9.35 -0.07
C LEU A 7 -0.08 10.44 -1.13
N ASP A 8 -0.45 11.67 -0.76
CA ASP A 8 -0.66 12.79 -1.68
C ASP A 8 0.65 13.20 -2.36
N ASP A 9 1.76 13.19 -1.62
CA ASP A 9 3.09 13.44 -2.18
C ASP A 9 3.47 12.36 -3.22
N GLU A 10 3.12 11.11 -2.96
CA GLU A 10 3.35 10.01 -3.91
C GLU A 10 2.44 10.10 -5.13
N LEU A 11 1.19 10.56 -4.98
CA LEU A 11 0.31 10.85 -6.10
C LEU A 11 0.81 12.03 -6.94
N ALA A 12 1.32 13.07 -6.30
CA ALA A 12 1.97 14.20 -6.98
C ALA A 12 3.22 13.75 -7.74
N TYR A 13 4.04 12.87 -7.14
CA TYR A 13 5.18 12.26 -7.84
C TYR A 13 4.73 11.46 -9.06
N VAL A 14 3.67 10.64 -8.97
CA VAL A 14 3.15 9.88 -10.13
C VAL A 14 2.66 10.79 -11.26
N ALA A 15 2.16 11.98 -10.94
CA ALA A 15 1.74 12.99 -11.92
C ALA A 15 2.92 13.81 -12.50
N SER A 16 4.12 13.71 -11.92
CA SER A 16 5.29 14.49 -12.33
C SER A 16 5.98 13.91 -13.57
N ALA A 17 6.79 14.75 -14.24
CA ALA A 17 7.63 14.32 -15.36
C ALA A 17 8.74 13.34 -14.95
N ASP A 18 9.09 13.29 -13.66
CA ASP A 18 10.12 12.41 -13.11
C ASP A 18 9.61 10.97 -12.84
N PHE A 19 8.31 10.74 -13.02
CA PHE A 19 7.71 9.43 -12.82
C PHE A 19 8.17 8.43 -13.88
N VAL A 20 8.82 7.36 -13.43
CA VAL A 20 9.19 6.22 -14.26
C VAL A 20 8.39 4.99 -13.82
N LEU A 21 7.50 4.52 -14.70
CA LEU A 21 6.74 3.29 -14.46
C LEU A 21 7.70 2.10 -14.30
N GLY A 22 7.46 1.26 -13.29
CA GLY A 22 8.33 0.13 -13.00
C GLY A 22 9.57 0.46 -12.14
N ARG A 23 9.79 1.72 -11.77
CA ARG A 23 10.86 2.08 -10.81
C ARG A 23 10.55 1.58 -9.40
N TYR A 24 9.28 1.63 -9.02
CA TYR A 24 8.79 1.20 -7.71
C TYR A 24 7.56 0.30 -7.86
N ILE A 25 7.42 -0.64 -6.95
CA ILE A 25 6.21 -1.43 -6.74
C ILE A 25 5.59 -1.05 -5.39
N TYR A 26 4.26 -1.01 -5.35
CA TYR A 26 3.46 -0.68 -4.19
C TYR A 26 2.69 -1.93 -3.76
N LEU A 27 2.92 -2.36 -2.53
CA LEU A 27 2.23 -3.49 -1.91
C LEU A 27 1.16 -2.97 -0.95
N GLY A 28 -0.11 -3.24 -1.23
CA GLY A 28 -1.19 -3.01 -0.28
C GLY A 28 -1.21 -4.13 0.76
N GLN A 29 -0.99 -3.75 2.02
CA GLN A 29 -0.92 -4.66 3.14
C GLN A 29 -1.93 -4.31 4.22
N VAL A 30 -2.40 -5.35 4.89
CA VAL A 30 -3.16 -5.23 6.13
C VAL A 30 -2.45 -5.92 7.27
N LYS A 31 -2.63 -5.37 8.46
CA LYS A 31 -2.29 -6.01 9.72
C LYS A 31 -3.56 -6.28 10.50
N THR A 32 -3.76 -7.55 10.83
CA THR A 32 -4.87 -8.03 11.67
C THR A 32 -4.55 -7.83 13.15
N ASP A 33 -5.57 -7.89 13.99
CA ASP A 33 -5.44 -7.78 15.45
C ASP A 33 -4.63 -8.91 16.09
N ASP A 34 -4.65 -10.11 15.49
CA ASP A 34 -3.79 -11.25 15.86
C ASP A 34 -2.33 -11.10 15.41
N GLY A 35 -1.96 -9.94 14.86
CA GLY A 35 -0.59 -9.56 14.52
C GLY A 35 -0.10 -10.06 13.16
N LYS A 36 -0.92 -10.79 12.39
CA LYS A 36 -0.55 -11.23 11.04
C LYS A 36 -0.51 -10.08 10.06
N THR A 37 0.39 -10.17 9.09
CA THR A 37 0.51 -9.23 7.99
C THR A 37 0.21 -9.96 6.68
N VAL A 38 -0.68 -9.39 5.88
CA VAL A 38 -1.11 -9.99 4.60
C VAL A 38 -0.97 -8.96 3.49
N VAL A 39 -0.41 -9.36 2.35
CA VAL A 39 -0.40 -8.58 1.11
C VAL A 39 -1.64 -8.92 0.32
N LEU A 40 -2.43 -7.91 -0.03
CA LEU A 40 -3.68 -8.08 -0.76
C LEU A 40 -3.68 -7.39 -2.13
N SER A 41 -2.76 -6.46 -2.38
CA SER A 41 -2.64 -5.84 -3.70
C SER A 41 -1.19 -5.50 -4.03
N VAL A 42 -0.89 -5.48 -5.32
CA VAL A 42 0.43 -5.18 -5.88
C VAL A 42 0.24 -4.36 -7.15
N ALA A 43 0.91 -3.21 -7.26
CA ALA A 43 0.87 -2.41 -8.48
C ALA A 43 2.08 -1.49 -8.62
N TYR A 44 2.32 -0.97 -9.84
CA TYR A 44 3.36 0.04 -10.10
C TYR A 44 2.91 1.49 -9.83
N LYS A 45 1.63 1.69 -9.49
CA LYS A 45 1.08 2.99 -9.09
C LYS A 45 0.37 2.85 -7.73
N PRO A 46 0.58 3.80 -6.79
CA PRO A 46 0.06 3.71 -5.43
C PRO A 46 -1.47 3.83 -5.36
N ASP A 47 -2.08 4.68 -6.18
CA ASP A 47 -3.53 4.81 -6.33
C ASP A 47 -4.19 3.49 -6.77
N TYR A 48 -3.59 2.81 -7.75
CA TYR A 48 -4.11 1.53 -8.24
C TYR A 48 -3.93 0.42 -7.19
N ALA A 49 -2.79 0.37 -6.50
CA ALA A 49 -2.56 -0.55 -5.39
C ALA A 49 -3.58 -0.34 -4.26
N ALA A 50 -3.82 0.91 -3.87
CA ALA A 50 -4.83 1.26 -2.89
C ALA A 50 -6.23 0.82 -3.34
N ARG A 51 -6.63 1.18 -4.57
CA ARG A 51 -7.93 0.77 -5.11
C ARG A 51 -8.14 -0.75 -5.07
N LYS A 52 -7.14 -1.53 -5.51
CA LYS A 52 -7.21 -2.99 -5.44
C LYS A 52 -7.19 -3.55 -4.02
N LEU A 53 -6.49 -2.90 -3.10
CA LEU A 53 -6.54 -3.25 -1.69
C LEU A 53 -7.97 -3.11 -1.16
N LYS A 54 -8.63 -1.98 -1.43
CA LYS A 54 -10.01 -1.73 -1.00
C LYS A 54 -11.01 -2.74 -1.60
N GLU A 55 -10.92 -2.99 -2.92
CA GLU A 55 -11.77 -3.97 -3.62
C GLU A 55 -11.60 -5.38 -3.02
N ASN A 56 -10.36 -5.81 -2.77
CA ASN A 56 -10.07 -7.14 -2.22
C ASN A 56 -10.52 -7.26 -0.76
N LEU A 57 -10.39 -6.19 0.03
CA LEU A 57 -10.89 -6.16 1.40
C LEU A 57 -12.40 -6.34 1.49
N ALA A 58 -13.15 -5.63 0.63
CA ALA A 58 -14.59 -5.78 0.54
C ALA A 58 -15.02 -7.21 0.13
N ALA A 59 -14.26 -7.84 -0.76
CA ALA A 59 -14.56 -9.19 -1.25
C ALA A 59 -14.23 -10.30 -0.22
N LEU A 60 -13.16 -10.14 0.56
CA LEU A 60 -12.66 -11.19 1.46
C LEU A 60 -13.55 -11.44 2.68
N GLN A 61 -14.47 -10.52 3.01
CA GLN A 61 -15.33 -10.62 4.20
C GLN A 61 -14.53 -11.03 5.45
N ALA A 62 -13.46 -10.28 5.74
CA ALA A 62 -12.49 -10.65 6.76
C ALA A 62 -13.17 -10.97 8.10
N THR A 63 -12.93 -12.18 8.61
CA THR A 63 -13.41 -12.62 9.93
C THR A 63 -12.57 -12.07 11.08
N ALA A 64 -11.31 -11.72 10.79
CA ALA A 64 -10.40 -11.07 11.71
C ALA A 64 -10.50 -9.54 11.59
N VAL A 65 -10.40 -8.85 12.72
CA VAL A 65 -10.46 -7.39 12.74
C VAL A 65 -9.17 -6.83 12.13
N ILE A 66 -9.32 -5.97 11.12
CA ILE A 66 -8.20 -5.27 10.49
C ILE A 66 -7.87 -4.04 11.32
N ARG A 67 -6.63 -3.95 11.81
CA ARG A 67 -6.18 -2.81 12.61
C ARG A 67 -5.57 -1.70 11.80
N THR A 68 -4.78 -2.06 10.79
CA THR A 68 -4.07 -1.06 9.99
C THR A 68 -3.97 -1.52 8.55
N CYS A 69 -4.17 -0.58 7.64
CA CYS A 69 -3.91 -0.72 6.21
C CYS A 69 -2.74 0.19 5.83
N TYR A 70 -1.86 -0.27 4.95
CA TYR A 70 -0.77 0.55 4.45
C TYR A 70 -0.28 0.09 3.09
N LEU A 71 0.34 1.00 2.34
CA LEU A 71 1.11 0.66 1.16
C LEU A 71 2.60 0.61 1.52
N ARG A 72 3.34 -0.41 1.07
CA ARG A 72 4.81 -0.39 1.09
C ARG A 72 5.32 -0.04 -0.29
N LYS A 73 6.22 0.93 -0.37
CA LYS A 73 6.95 1.30 -1.58
C LYS A 73 8.28 0.58 -1.59
N ILE A 74 8.51 -0.22 -2.62
CA ILE A 74 9.73 -1.01 -2.80
C ILE A 74 10.32 -0.64 -4.16
N ARG A 75 11.64 -0.41 -4.21
CA ARG A 75 12.33 -0.25 -5.50
C ARG A 75 12.39 -1.61 -6.18
N VAL A 76 12.03 -1.66 -7.46
CA VAL A 76 12.06 -2.93 -8.20
C VAL A 76 13.49 -3.50 -8.22
N GLY A 77 13.62 -4.77 -7.87
CA GLY A 77 14.90 -5.45 -7.70
C GLY A 77 15.38 -5.53 -6.23
N GLU A 78 14.80 -4.73 -5.34
CA GLU A 78 15.12 -4.74 -3.91
C GLU A 78 14.13 -5.60 -3.11
N THR A 79 14.57 -6.08 -1.95
CA THR A 79 13.72 -6.81 -0.99
C THR A 79 13.21 -5.92 0.15
N ASP A 80 13.94 -4.85 0.45
CA ASP A 80 13.59 -3.91 1.52
C ASP A 80 12.69 -2.79 1.00
N ASP A 81 11.74 -2.34 1.83
CA ASP A 81 10.91 -1.20 1.49
C ASP A 81 11.65 0.11 1.77
N CYS A 82 11.58 1.03 0.81
CA CYS A 82 12.12 2.37 0.96
C CYS A 82 11.11 3.33 1.61
N GLY A 83 9.85 2.92 1.76
CA GLY A 83 8.89 3.67 2.56
C GLY A 83 7.54 2.98 2.74
N LYS A 84 6.78 3.51 3.70
CA LYS A 84 5.48 3.01 4.11
C LYS A 84 4.48 4.16 4.16
N ILE A 85 3.34 3.98 3.50
CA ILE A 85 2.23 4.94 3.48
C ILE A 85 1.12 4.36 4.35
N LEU A 86 0.83 4.99 5.49
CA LEU A 86 -0.31 4.60 6.32
C LEU A 86 -1.60 5.07 5.65
N LEU A 87 -2.56 4.16 5.50
CA LEU A 87 -3.88 4.48 4.96
C LEU A 87 -4.84 4.80 6.12
N PRO A 88 -5.87 5.65 5.87
CA PRO A 88 -6.87 6.00 6.88
C PRO A 88 -7.55 4.77 7.51
N GLU A 89 -8.01 4.88 8.75
CA GLU A 89 -8.66 3.77 9.47
C GLU A 89 -9.97 3.32 8.82
N ASP A 90 -10.68 4.25 8.17
CA ASP A 90 -11.90 4.00 7.41
C ASP A 90 -11.64 3.42 6.01
N PHE A 91 -10.38 3.24 5.61
CA PHE A 91 -10.03 2.68 4.31
C PHE A 91 -10.57 1.25 4.10
N ALA A 92 -10.64 0.47 5.19
CA ALA A 92 -11.13 -0.91 5.19
C ALA A 92 -12.66 -1.03 5.42
N ARG A 93 -13.37 0.10 5.56
CA ARG A 93 -14.83 0.12 5.74
C ARG A 93 -15.58 0.22 4.42
#